data_AF-A0A126QK57-F1
#
_entry.id   AF-A0A126QK57-F1
#
_cell.length_a   1.000
_cell.length_b   1.000
_cell.length_c   1.000
_cell.angle_alpha   90.00
_cell.angle_beta   90.00
_cell.angle_gamma   90.00
#
_symmetry.space_group_name_H-M   'P 1'
#
loop_
_entity.id
_entity.type
_entity.pdbx_description
1 polymer ?
#
loop_
_entity_poly.entity_id
_entity_poly.type
_entity_poly.pdbx_seq_one_letter_code
_entity_poly.pdbx_strand_id
1 'polypeptide(L)'
;MIKIRKDDNGGPYPDQRREDGRPAARTTSPDNNAPARPVRDDRRGPRKFDKRGPKRGGRDFFGRRPEPTQVDFDAPDKSEKVAGHRFDDISDIDNQILGLLEKRAYLIRKEGAWRKSRQKSLVDPKLEKLLRGSFDQAAGRMGLDAKLSKQLFTLLNQFSLADIRKKFEGEGYKLAPRVEPVSAGITGPRSFRHTRMMLAMAASAGTPITLAPVTMNAPNKDLAKALKQVDAPINWDDDFIRNEGGKTLEFEGKMVFVGEDPFNFYMLLCLALGHAGRCKFTGKPGLQLLDASALNKVLPSLGARVVPMNPNNPGLPVRLECGGVMEESVTLPGGLDPDFAAALTLAAWSFPGGLTIGGLTRESRSRVAEAVAVLSECGIEAKLGKDSVTVPDGIPAIDPQPLLPLSVRLGSMLLALPVLSGGRINVDGAWPKSEQADAVLEQLRALGLRVDVATENLIATMEGELPESADITIGAYPDLMPLALALALKVGKARITGADNEVALELLDRLGASYEVDGDVVELKPGSRQWDGTWFSPDPVWSMGCALAAYAVPGIVLENHGEVTATWPEFWNFYNSLPTGKMKPKPEREKKDDTRRRIKIR
;
A
#
# COMPACT_ATOMS: atom_id res chain seq x y z
N MET A 1 -18.68 -25.45 74.97
CA MET A 1 -17.47 -25.08 75.73
C MET A 1 -17.16 -23.63 75.37
N ILE A 2 -17.32 -22.71 76.34
CA ILE A 2 -16.63 -21.41 76.55
C ILE A 2 -16.42 -20.54 75.28
N LYS A 3 -17.23 -19.48 75.04
CA LYS A 3 -17.08 -18.08 75.54
C LYS A 3 -15.78 -17.40 75.00
N ILE A 4 -15.70 -16.16 74.51
CA ILE A 4 -16.59 -14.98 74.45
C ILE A 4 -15.78 -13.85 73.75
N ARG A 5 -16.41 -13.05 72.85
CA ARG A 5 -16.42 -11.55 72.79
C ARG A 5 -15.12 -10.76 72.55
N LYS A 6 -15.09 -9.49 72.11
CA LYS A 6 -16.05 -8.38 71.84
C LYS A 6 -15.21 -7.26 71.16
N ASP A 7 -15.67 -6.63 70.07
CA ASP A 7 -16.39 -5.33 69.97
C ASP A 7 -15.44 -4.14 69.69
N ASP A 8 -15.69 -3.40 68.60
CA ASP A 8 -16.42 -2.11 68.49
C ASP A 8 -15.47 -0.93 68.75
N ASN A 9 -15.57 0.29 68.20
CA ASN A 9 -16.56 1.08 67.48
C ASN A 9 -15.75 2.25 66.87
N GLY A 10 -16.06 2.82 65.71
CA GLY A 10 -17.01 3.94 65.58
C GLY A 10 -16.33 5.15 64.90
N GLY A 11 -16.98 5.75 63.89
CA GLY A 11 -16.54 6.99 63.20
C GLY A 11 -16.68 8.26 64.07
N PRO A 12 -16.74 9.51 63.54
CA PRO A 12 -16.96 9.95 62.14
C PRO A 12 -16.04 11.14 61.65
N TYR A 13 -16.26 11.60 60.41
CA TYR A 13 -15.76 12.85 59.74
C TYR A 13 -15.98 14.15 60.59
N PRO A 14 -15.32 15.34 60.36
CA PRO A 14 -15.08 16.00 59.06
C PRO A 14 -13.84 16.94 58.89
N ASP A 15 -13.83 17.61 57.73
CA ASP A 15 -12.96 18.58 57.03
C ASP A 15 -12.47 19.87 57.78
N GLN A 16 -11.22 20.35 57.51
CA GLN A 16 -10.81 21.79 57.34
C GLN A 16 -9.27 22.09 57.30
N ARG A 17 -8.81 22.67 56.17
CA ARG A 17 -7.86 23.82 55.88
C ARG A 17 -6.51 24.09 56.61
N ARG A 18 -5.47 24.37 55.76
CA ARG A 18 -4.30 25.33 55.81
C ARG A 18 -3.25 25.12 56.95
N GLU A 19 -1.94 25.36 56.84
CA GLU A 19 -1.13 26.42 56.19
C GLU A 19 0.40 26.07 56.26
N ASP A 20 1.20 26.61 55.32
CA ASP A 20 2.61 27.06 55.32
C ASP A 20 3.82 26.32 55.96
N GLY A 21 4.96 26.38 55.23
CA GLY A 21 6.31 26.34 55.82
C GLY A 21 7.48 25.94 54.90
N ARG A 22 8.24 26.93 54.38
CA ARG A 22 9.63 26.75 53.87
C ARG A 22 10.60 26.43 55.03
N PRO A 23 11.86 26.02 54.78
CA PRO A 23 12.93 27.03 54.84
C PRO A 23 14.15 26.82 53.92
N ALA A 24 15.03 27.83 53.94
CA ALA A 24 16.21 28.05 53.12
C ALA A 24 17.55 27.79 53.86
N ALA A 25 18.62 27.81 53.05
CA ALA A 25 20.07 27.68 53.25
C ALA A 25 20.78 28.36 54.45
N ARG A 26 21.98 27.82 54.79
CA ARG A 26 23.31 28.51 54.91
C ARG A 26 24.41 27.55 55.43
N THR A 27 25.52 27.32 54.69
CA THR A 27 26.92 27.82 54.87
C THR A 27 27.55 27.55 56.25
N THR A 28 28.74 26.95 56.42
CA THR A 28 30.08 27.53 56.15
C THR A 28 31.24 26.49 56.14
N SER A 29 32.27 26.76 55.32
CA SER A 29 33.67 26.22 55.28
C SER A 29 34.52 26.64 56.52
N PRO A 30 35.86 26.40 56.68
CA PRO A 30 36.89 25.96 55.70
C PRO A 30 38.02 25.02 56.21
N ASP A 31 38.86 24.51 55.29
CA ASP A 31 40.34 24.64 55.44
C ASP A 31 41.13 24.43 54.13
N ASN A 32 42.27 25.13 54.04
CA ASN A 32 43.11 25.39 52.85
C ASN A 32 44.31 24.42 52.71
N ASN A 33 44.69 24.07 51.47
CA ASN A 33 46.07 24.20 50.98
C ASN A 33 46.20 23.92 49.46
N ALA A 34 46.76 24.89 48.72
CA ALA A 34 47.03 24.87 47.28
C ALA A 34 48.56 24.62 47.01
N PRO A 35 49.07 24.49 45.75
CA PRO A 35 49.16 25.64 44.83
C PRO A 35 48.92 25.38 43.32
N ALA A 36 48.76 26.51 42.63
CA ALA A 36 48.25 26.79 41.27
C ALA A 36 49.14 26.46 40.05
N ARG A 37 48.49 26.32 38.86
CA ARG A 37 48.69 27.07 37.57
C ARG A 37 48.16 26.25 36.36
N PRO A 38 47.91 26.83 35.16
CA PRO A 38 47.24 28.09 34.81
C PRO A 38 46.04 27.89 33.82
N VAL A 39 45.17 28.89 33.75
CA VAL A 39 43.96 29.00 32.90
C VAL A 39 44.31 29.08 31.41
N ARG A 40 43.55 28.37 30.56
CA ARG A 40 43.70 28.34 29.10
C ARG A 40 42.66 29.27 28.44
N ASP A 41 43.16 30.11 27.54
CA ASP A 41 42.47 31.15 26.78
C ASP A 41 41.55 30.59 25.68
N ASP A 42 40.26 30.91 25.74
CA ASP A 42 39.19 30.50 24.81
C ASP A 42 39.12 31.38 23.55
N ARG A 43 40.25 31.50 22.84
CA ARG A 43 40.30 32.13 21.51
C ARG A 43 41.30 31.44 20.60
N ARG A 44 40.99 30.24 20.11
CA ARG A 44 41.62 29.63 18.91
C ARG A 44 40.83 28.40 18.45
N GLY A 45 40.30 28.46 17.22
CA GLY A 45 39.58 27.37 16.56
C GLY A 45 40.43 26.11 16.34
N PRO A 46 39.80 24.98 15.97
CA PRO A 46 40.45 23.67 15.94
C PRO A 46 41.52 23.60 14.84
N ARG A 47 42.76 23.35 15.25
CA ARG A 47 43.91 23.09 14.37
C ARG A 47 43.75 21.72 13.70
N LYS A 48 43.73 21.70 12.37
CA LYS A 48 43.90 20.50 11.54
C LYS A 48 45.22 19.82 11.88
N PHE A 49 45.16 18.53 12.20
CA PHE A 49 46.32 17.68 12.41
C PHE A 49 46.76 17.14 11.04
N ASP A 50 47.60 17.90 10.32
CA ASP A 50 48.24 17.41 9.10
C ASP A 50 49.24 16.31 9.45
N LYS A 51 48.85 15.06 9.21
CA LYS A 51 49.76 13.92 9.25
C LYS A 51 50.65 13.95 8.00
N ARG A 52 51.96 14.01 8.26
CA ARG A 52 53.11 13.67 7.39
C ARG A 52 53.64 14.79 6.49
N GLY A 53 54.77 15.36 6.93
CA GLY A 53 55.71 16.07 6.07
C GLY A 53 56.40 15.15 5.04
N PRO A 54 57.08 15.71 4.03
CA PRO A 54 57.61 14.96 2.90
C PRO A 54 58.77 14.05 3.36
N LYS A 55 58.70 12.76 3.01
CA LYS A 55 59.81 11.81 3.16
C LYS A 55 61.03 12.35 2.40
N ARG A 56 62.12 12.63 3.11
CA ARG A 56 63.45 12.84 2.51
C ARG A 56 63.86 11.55 1.79
N GLY A 57 63.90 11.57 0.46
CA GLY A 57 64.42 10.47 -0.34
C GLY A 57 65.91 10.26 -0.09
N GLY A 58 66.28 9.06 0.39
CA GLY A 58 67.67 8.61 0.41
C GLY A 58 68.19 8.47 -1.02
N ARG A 59 69.43 8.91 -1.25
CA ARG A 59 70.17 8.63 -2.49
C ARG A 59 70.90 7.30 -2.31
N ASP A 60 71.04 6.57 -3.39
CA ASP A 60 71.77 5.30 -3.38
C ASP A 60 73.28 5.56 -3.35
N PHE A 61 74.10 4.53 -3.12
CA PHE A 61 75.56 4.63 -2.90
C PHE A 61 76.35 5.32 -4.03
N PHE A 62 75.75 5.47 -5.22
CA PHE A 62 76.32 6.20 -6.39
C PHE A 62 75.64 7.56 -6.67
N GLY A 63 74.83 8.08 -5.76
CA GLY A 63 74.28 9.44 -5.84
C GLY A 63 73.12 9.66 -6.82
N ARG A 64 72.57 8.61 -7.45
CA ARG A 64 71.36 8.72 -8.28
C ARG A 64 70.10 8.71 -7.42
N ARG A 65 69.08 9.48 -7.83
CA ARG A 65 67.72 9.38 -7.29
C ARG A 65 67.04 8.17 -7.95
N PRO A 66 66.33 7.31 -7.22
CA PRO A 66 65.50 6.27 -7.84
C PRO A 66 64.41 6.94 -8.69
N GLU A 67 64.19 6.43 -9.91
CA GLU A 67 63.09 6.89 -10.76
C GLU A 67 61.76 6.67 -10.04
N PRO A 68 60.80 7.62 -10.13
CA PRO A 68 59.48 7.41 -9.57
C PRO A 68 58.82 6.25 -10.30
N THR A 69 58.40 5.24 -9.56
CA THR A 69 57.46 4.23 -10.05
C THR A 69 56.24 5.00 -10.58
N GLN A 70 55.85 4.77 -11.84
CA GLN A 70 54.61 5.28 -12.41
C GLN A 70 53.47 4.86 -11.47
N VAL A 71 52.92 5.82 -10.74
CA VAL A 71 51.71 5.62 -9.96
C VAL A 71 50.58 5.72 -10.97
N ASP A 72 49.94 4.59 -11.26
CA ASP A 72 48.67 4.57 -11.99
C ASP A 72 47.68 5.44 -11.22
N PHE A 73 47.31 6.58 -11.80
CA PHE A 73 46.36 7.52 -11.19
C PHE A 73 44.91 7.00 -11.23
N ASP A 74 44.66 5.87 -11.92
CA ASP A 74 43.37 5.18 -12.01
C ASP A 74 43.30 3.88 -11.17
N ALA A 75 44.29 3.59 -10.34
CA ALA A 75 44.20 2.45 -9.43
C ALA A 75 43.27 2.78 -8.25
N PRO A 76 42.16 2.04 -8.04
CA PRO A 76 41.22 2.36 -6.96
C PRO A 76 41.93 2.36 -5.62
N ASP A 77 41.56 3.30 -4.75
CA ASP A 77 42.20 3.47 -3.44
C ASP A 77 42.13 2.15 -2.66
N LYS A 78 43.11 1.87 -1.82
CA LYS A 78 43.11 0.63 -1.01
C LYS A 78 41.84 0.50 -0.17
N SER A 79 41.24 1.63 0.19
CA SER A 79 39.95 1.72 0.87
C SER A 79 38.78 1.20 -0.01
N GLU A 80 38.72 1.62 -1.27
CA GLU A 80 37.72 1.19 -2.26
C GLU A 80 37.87 -0.30 -2.60
N LYS A 81 39.10 -0.80 -2.75
CA LYS A 81 39.35 -2.22 -2.99
C LYS A 81 38.90 -3.11 -1.83
N VAL A 82 39.12 -2.66 -0.59
CA VAL A 82 38.68 -3.38 0.62
C VAL A 82 37.16 -3.31 0.77
N ALA A 83 36.54 -2.18 0.42
CA ALA A 83 35.09 -2.04 0.40
C ALA A 83 34.45 -2.95 -0.66
N GLY A 84 35.02 -3.02 -1.87
CA GLY A 84 34.60 -3.92 -2.94
C GLY A 84 34.69 -5.39 -2.54
N HIS A 85 35.82 -5.83 -1.99
CA HIS A 85 35.96 -7.21 -1.49
C HIS A 85 34.94 -7.56 -0.40
N ARG A 86 34.65 -6.64 0.54
CA ARG A 86 33.63 -6.86 1.56
C ARG A 86 32.22 -6.94 0.98
N PHE A 87 31.94 -6.10 -0.02
CA PHE A 87 30.68 -6.15 -0.74
C PHE A 87 30.52 -7.51 -1.44
N ASP A 88 31.55 -7.97 -2.16
CA ASP A 88 31.54 -9.25 -2.85
C ASP A 88 31.32 -10.41 -1.87
N ASP A 89 32.06 -10.45 -0.75
CA ASP A 89 31.94 -11.49 0.28
C ASP A 89 30.51 -11.55 0.88
N ILE A 90 29.91 -10.38 1.17
CA ILE A 90 28.55 -10.30 1.72
C ILE A 90 27.52 -10.67 0.64
N SER A 91 27.68 -10.16 -0.58
CA SER A 91 26.78 -10.44 -1.71
C SER A 91 26.77 -11.94 -2.05
N ASP A 92 27.92 -12.60 -2.00
CA ASP A 92 28.03 -14.05 -2.19
C ASP A 92 27.26 -14.83 -1.13
N ILE A 93 27.33 -14.40 0.14
CA ILE A 93 26.53 -15.00 1.23
C ILE A 93 25.04 -14.75 0.99
N ASP A 94 24.63 -13.54 0.62
CA ASP A 94 23.25 -13.21 0.32
C ASP A 94 22.71 -14.06 -0.85
N ASN A 95 23.50 -14.25 -1.90
CA ASN A 95 23.17 -15.14 -3.02
C ASN A 95 22.99 -16.59 -2.57
N GLN A 96 23.83 -17.08 -1.66
CA GLN A 96 23.66 -18.42 -1.07
C GLN A 96 22.39 -18.53 -0.22
N ILE A 97 22.07 -17.49 0.58
CA ILE A 97 20.84 -17.43 1.39
C ILE A 97 19.62 -17.48 0.47
N LEU A 98 19.59 -16.69 -0.60
CA LEU A 98 18.50 -16.67 -1.59
C LEU A 98 18.37 -18.02 -2.31
N GLY A 99 19.48 -18.66 -2.67
CA GLY A 99 19.46 -20.01 -3.27
C GLY A 99 18.91 -21.08 -2.33
N LEU A 100 19.28 -21.04 -1.04
CA LEU A 100 18.73 -21.94 -0.02
C LEU A 100 17.24 -21.67 0.24
N LEU A 101 16.83 -20.40 0.23
CA LEU A 101 15.43 -19.98 0.34
C LEU A 101 14.59 -20.56 -0.81
N GLU A 102 15.04 -20.38 -2.06
CA GLU A 102 14.36 -20.93 -3.25
C GLU A 102 14.20 -22.44 -3.13
N LYS A 103 15.28 -23.16 -2.77
CA LYS A 103 15.29 -24.61 -2.62
C LYS A 103 14.31 -25.07 -1.54
N ARG A 104 14.30 -24.40 -0.39
CA ARG A 104 13.34 -24.66 0.69
C ARG A 104 11.91 -24.45 0.21
N ALA A 105 11.64 -23.31 -0.42
CA ALA A 105 10.32 -22.95 -0.91
C ALA A 105 9.82 -23.94 -1.98
N TYR A 106 10.70 -24.38 -2.88
CA TYR A 106 10.41 -25.43 -3.87
C TYR A 106 10.01 -26.76 -3.24
N LEU A 107 10.74 -27.22 -2.21
CA LEU A 107 10.41 -28.46 -1.51
C LEU A 107 9.03 -28.39 -0.83
N ILE A 108 8.70 -27.26 -0.19
CA ILE A 108 7.40 -27.06 0.44
C ILE A 108 6.29 -27.01 -0.62
N ARG A 109 6.50 -26.31 -1.74
CA ARG A 109 5.54 -26.27 -2.86
C ARG A 109 5.32 -27.65 -3.47
N LYS A 110 6.39 -28.43 -3.65
CA LYS A 110 6.31 -29.81 -4.15
C LYS A 110 5.46 -30.69 -3.23
N GLU A 111 5.67 -30.58 -1.92
CA GLU A 111 4.83 -31.24 -0.93
C GLU A 111 3.37 -30.76 -1.02
N GLY A 112 3.14 -29.45 -1.06
CA GLY A 112 1.80 -28.88 -1.20
C GLY A 112 1.07 -29.34 -2.47
N ALA A 113 1.76 -29.40 -3.61
CA ALA A 113 1.23 -29.89 -4.87
C ALA A 113 0.86 -31.38 -4.80
N TRP A 114 1.71 -32.20 -4.17
CA TRP A 114 1.42 -33.62 -3.92
C TRP A 114 0.23 -33.81 -2.97
N ARG A 115 0.08 -32.95 -1.96
CA ARG A 115 -1.10 -32.97 -1.08
C ARG A 115 -2.37 -32.59 -1.81
N LYS A 116 -2.30 -31.55 -2.64
CA LYS A 116 -3.42 -31.11 -3.49
C LYS A 116 -3.86 -32.22 -4.46
N SER A 117 -2.94 -32.96 -5.06
CA SER A 117 -3.28 -34.11 -5.92
C SER A 117 -4.00 -35.23 -5.14
N ARG A 118 -3.81 -35.29 -3.82
CA ARG A 118 -4.55 -36.18 -2.91
C ARG A 118 -5.77 -35.52 -2.23
N GLN A 119 -6.29 -34.41 -2.77
CA GLN A 119 -7.43 -33.67 -2.21
C GLN A 119 -7.21 -33.22 -0.75
N LYS A 120 -5.95 -33.00 -0.34
CA LYS A 120 -5.58 -32.48 0.97
C LYS A 120 -5.22 -31.00 0.87
N SER A 121 -5.26 -30.30 2.01
CA SER A 121 -4.77 -28.92 2.11
C SER A 121 -3.34 -28.80 1.61
N LEU A 122 -3.04 -27.71 0.89
CA LEU A 122 -1.70 -27.33 0.44
C LEU A 122 -0.70 -27.26 1.59
N VAL A 123 -1.17 -26.86 2.78
CA VAL A 123 -0.37 -26.77 4.00
C VAL A 123 -0.52 -28.06 4.81
N ASP A 124 0.59 -28.58 5.31
CA ASP A 124 0.61 -29.66 6.31
C ASP A 124 0.90 -29.07 7.70
N PRO A 125 -0.11 -28.95 8.59
CA PRO A 125 0.09 -28.41 9.94
C PRO A 125 1.08 -29.20 10.78
N LYS A 126 1.19 -30.53 10.57
CA LYS A 126 2.10 -31.39 11.33
C LYS A 126 3.54 -31.17 10.86
N LEU A 127 3.75 -31.12 9.54
CA LEU A 127 5.07 -30.83 8.98
C LEU A 127 5.53 -29.42 9.37
N GLU A 128 4.66 -28.43 9.28
CA GLU A 128 4.98 -27.04 9.66
C GLU A 128 5.39 -26.93 11.13
N LYS A 129 4.66 -27.59 12.03
CA LYS A 129 5.00 -27.65 13.46
C LYS A 129 6.38 -28.29 13.70
N LEU A 130 6.71 -29.37 12.98
CA LEU A 130 8.02 -30.02 13.06
C LEU A 130 9.14 -29.13 12.52
N LEU A 131 8.93 -28.51 11.36
CA LEU A 131 9.88 -27.57 10.75
C LEU A 131 10.14 -26.39 11.67
N ARG A 132 9.11 -25.84 12.31
CA ARG A 132 9.24 -24.75 13.28
C ARG A 132 10.06 -25.16 14.49
N GLY A 133 9.74 -26.30 15.11
CA GLY A 133 10.49 -26.80 16.25
C GLY A 133 11.98 -27.02 15.93
N SER A 134 12.27 -27.59 14.75
CA SER A 134 13.65 -27.75 14.28
C SER A 134 14.35 -26.41 14.00
N PHE A 135 13.63 -25.43 13.44
CA PHE A 135 14.17 -24.11 13.14
C PHE A 135 14.50 -23.33 14.42
N ASP A 136 13.59 -23.31 15.40
CA ASP A 136 13.79 -22.63 16.68
C ASP A 136 14.97 -23.25 17.46
N GLN A 137 15.13 -24.58 17.42
CA GLN A 137 16.30 -25.24 18.02
C GLN A 137 17.61 -24.87 17.32
N ALA A 138 17.63 -24.82 15.99
CA ALA A 138 18.81 -24.42 15.23
C ALA A 138 19.19 -22.96 15.49
N ALA A 139 18.21 -22.05 15.45
CA ALA A 139 18.40 -20.64 15.76
C ALA A 139 18.95 -20.42 17.18
N GLY A 140 18.42 -21.16 18.17
CA GLY A 140 18.91 -21.12 19.54
C GLY A 140 20.37 -21.58 19.67
N ARG A 141 20.79 -22.63 18.93
CA ARG A 141 22.20 -23.08 18.90
C ARG A 141 23.14 -22.05 18.28
N MET A 142 22.65 -21.25 17.35
CA MET A 142 23.41 -20.18 16.67
C MET A 142 23.38 -18.85 17.44
N GLY A 143 22.69 -18.78 18.59
CA GLY A 143 22.58 -17.56 19.38
C GLY A 143 21.75 -16.44 18.72
N LEU A 144 20.88 -16.79 17.76
CA LEU A 144 20.02 -15.82 17.09
C LEU A 144 18.87 -15.36 18.00
N ASP A 145 18.44 -14.11 17.86
CA ASP A 145 17.34 -13.57 18.64
C ASP A 145 16.04 -14.37 18.39
N ALA A 146 15.34 -14.70 19.47
CA ALA A 146 14.17 -15.55 19.42
C ALA A 146 12.98 -14.86 18.73
N LYS A 147 12.83 -13.53 18.82
CA LYS A 147 11.74 -12.81 18.16
C LYS A 147 12.00 -12.71 16.66
N LEU A 148 13.22 -12.32 16.27
CA LEU A 148 13.63 -12.22 14.87
C LEU A 148 13.59 -13.58 14.17
N SER A 149 14.04 -14.65 14.83
CA SER A 149 13.99 -16.01 14.25
C SER A 149 12.55 -16.47 13.97
N LYS A 150 11.63 -16.15 14.89
CA LYS A 150 10.20 -16.46 14.70
C LYS A 150 9.61 -15.70 13.51
N GLN A 151 9.94 -14.41 13.36
CA GLN A 151 9.52 -13.59 12.23
C GLN A 151 10.11 -14.10 10.92
N LEU A 152 11.41 -14.41 10.91
CA LEU A 152 12.11 -14.97 9.75
C LEU A 152 11.43 -16.25 9.27
N PHE A 153 11.13 -17.21 10.15
CA PHE A 153 10.43 -18.44 9.75
C PHE A 153 9.07 -18.17 9.09
N THR A 154 8.31 -17.21 9.60
CA THR A 154 7.03 -16.80 9.01
C THR A 154 7.24 -16.26 7.60
N LEU A 155 8.22 -15.38 7.40
CA LEU A 155 8.59 -14.86 6.08
C LEU A 155 9.05 -15.97 5.13
N LEU A 156 9.93 -16.87 5.59
CA LEU A 156 10.41 -18.03 4.81
C LEU A 156 9.26 -18.92 4.32
N ASN A 157 8.21 -19.10 5.13
CA ASN A 157 7.02 -19.86 4.71
C ASN A 157 6.19 -19.12 3.66
N GLN A 158 6.10 -17.80 3.72
CA GLN A 158 5.36 -17.03 2.72
C GLN A 158 5.96 -17.17 1.32
N PHE A 159 7.29 -17.23 1.17
CA PHE A 159 7.92 -17.53 -0.14
C PHE A 159 7.50 -18.87 -0.75
N SER A 160 7.05 -19.83 0.08
CA SER A 160 6.52 -21.11 -0.41
C SER A 160 5.04 -21.06 -0.78
N LEU A 161 4.29 -20.10 -0.24
CA LEU A 161 2.86 -19.91 -0.50
C LEU A 161 2.58 -18.85 -1.56
N ALA A 162 3.51 -17.91 -1.75
CA ALA A 162 3.49 -16.94 -2.82
C ALA A 162 3.42 -17.64 -4.18
N ASP A 163 2.68 -17.03 -5.12
CA ASP A 163 2.68 -17.48 -6.50
C ASP A 163 4.13 -17.51 -7.00
N ILE A 164 4.53 -18.60 -7.65
CA ILE A 164 5.88 -18.73 -8.20
C ILE A 164 6.04 -17.60 -9.21
N ARG A 165 6.85 -16.61 -8.85
CA ARG A 165 7.43 -15.70 -9.84
C ARG A 165 8.16 -16.61 -10.82
N LYS A 166 7.70 -16.68 -12.07
CA LYS A 166 8.52 -17.29 -13.12
C LYS A 166 9.85 -16.56 -13.05
N LYS A 167 10.96 -17.30 -12.91
CA LYS A 167 12.28 -16.70 -13.05
C LYS A 167 12.24 -15.88 -14.33
N PHE A 168 12.55 -14.61 -14.22
CA PHE A 168 12.50 -13.72 -15.36
C PHE A 168 13.62 -14.16 -16.31
N GLU A 169 13.24 -14.89 -17.35
CA GLU A 169 14.13 -15.48 -18.36
C GLU A 169 13.98 -14.78 -19.71
N GLY A 170 13.21 -13.68 -19.78
CA GLY A 170 12.92 -12.93 -21.00
C GLY A 170 13.60 -11.56 -21.05
N GLU A 171 13.51 -10.91 -22.21
CA GLU A 171 13.75 -9.47 -22.33
C GLU A 171 12.54 -8.73 -21.73
N GLY A 172 12.78 -7.76 -20.85
CA GLY A 172 11.68 -7.09 -20.14
C GLY A 172 10.88 -6.21 -21.07
N TYR A 173 9.77 -5.69 -20.58
CA TYR A 173 8.94 -4.81 -21.39
C TYR A 173 9.58 -3.42 -21.44
N LYS A 174 10.26 -3.14 -22.55
CA LYS A 174 10.92 -1.86 -22.80
C LYS A 174 9.89 -0.78 -23.15
N LEU A 175 9.85 0.26 -22.35
CA LEU A 175 8.99 1.43 -22.51
C LEU A 175 9.68 2.46 -23.39
N ALA A 176 9.15 2.66 -24.59
CA ALA A 176 9.62 3.65 -25.55
C ALA A 176 8.41 4.29 -26.26
N PRO A 177 7.65 5.15 -25.56
CA PRO A 177 6.48 5.79 -26.15
C PRO A 177 6.87 6.72 -27.30
N ARG A 178 5.94 6.89 -28.26
CA ARG A 178 6.09 7.91 -29.30
C ARG A 178 5.80 9.28 -28.69
N VAL A 179 6.66 10.27 -28.94
CA VAL A 179 6.54 11.63 -28.39
C VAL A 179 5.76 12.57 -29.34
N GLU A 180 4.90 12.00 -30.18
CA GLU A 180 4.01 12.77 -31.05
C GLU A 180 2.82 13.30 -30.23
N PRO A 181 2.27 14.49 -30.56
CA PRO A 181 1.10 15.03 -29.87
C PRO A 181 -0.07 14.03 -29.85
N VAL A 182 -0.61 13.75 -28.67
CA VAL A 182 -1.72 12.82 -28.51
C VAL A 182 -2.97 13.38 -29.20
N SER A 183 -3.73 12.51 -29.86
CA SER A 183 -5.07 12.81 -30.39
C SER A 183 -5.92 11.56 -30.24
N ALA A 184 -6.31 11.28 -29.00
CA ALA A 184 -6.95 10.03 -28.61
C ALA A 184 -8.31 10.24 -27.93
N GLY A 185 -9.15 9.21 -28.00
CA GLY A 185 -10.37 9.09 -27.23
C GLY A 185 -10.44 7.71 -26.58
N ILE A 186 -10.90 7.63 -25.32
CA ILE A 186 -11.04 6.35 -24.62
C ILE A 186 -12.16 6.43 -23.57
N THR A 187 -12.89 5.34 -23.39
CA THR A 187 -13.74 5.15 -22.21
C THR A 187 -12.86 4.99 -20.98
N GLY A 188 -12.91 5.97 -20.08
CA GLY A 188 -12.03 6.01 -18.93
C GLY A 188 -12.29 4.88 -17.93
N PRO A 189 -11.24 4.43 -17.23
CA PRO A 189 -11.38 3.39 -16.22
C PRO A 189 -12.23 3.87 -15.05
N ARG A 190 -13.19 3.06 -14.62
CA ARG A 190 -14.13 3.36 -13.53
C ARG A 190 -13.50 3.09 -12.18
N SER A 191 -13.95 3.82 -11.15
CA SER A 191 -13.41 3.68 -9.80
C SER A 191 -13.70 2.29 -9.24
N PHE A 192 -12.63 1.55 -8.93
CA PHE A 192 -12.72 0.18 -8.39
C PHE A 192 -13.35 0.17 -7.00
N ARG A 193 -12.98 1.11 -6.15
CA ARG A 193 -13.49 1.19 -4.78
C ARG A 193 -14.96 1.53 -4.78
N HIS A 194 -15.34 2.57 -5.52
CA HIS A 194 -16.74 2.98 -5.64
C HIS A 194 -17.61 1.85 -6.20
N THR A 195 -17.17 1.17 -7.29
CA THR A 195 -17.86 0.01 -7.85
C THR A 195 -18.10 -1.08 -6.81
N ARG A 196 -17.08 -1.40 -6.01
CA ARG A 196 -17.17 -2.41 -4.95
C ARG A 196 -18.08 -2.00 -3.80
N MET A 197 -18.02 -0.74 -3.37
CA MET A 197 -18.88 -0.22 -2.32
C MET A 197 -20.35 -0.23 -2.74
N MET A 198 -20.68 0.22 -3.96
CA MET A 198 -22.04 0.14 -4.50
C MET A 198 -22.54 -1.30 -4.59
N LEU A 199 -21.69 -2.23 -5.06
CA LEU A 199 -22.03 -3.65 -5.11
C LEU A 199 -22.29 -4.24 -3.72
N ALA A 200 -21.46 -3.89 -2.73
CA ALA A 200 -21.59 -4.33 -1.35
C ALA A 200 -22.86 -3.77 -0.68
N MET A 201 -23.17 -2.49 -0.91
CA MET A 201 -24.41 -1.85 -0.46
C MET A 201 -25.63 -2.58 -1.00
N ALA A 202 -25.68 -2.80 -2.32
CA ALA A 202 -26.81 -3.48 -2.97
C ALA A 202 -26.96 -4.94 -2.52
N ALA A 203 -25.83 -5.66 -2.38
CA ALA A 203 -25.85 -7.04 -1.92
C ALA A 203 -26.29 -7.17 -0.45
N SER A 204 -25.84 -6.25 0.42
CA SER A 204 -26.26 -6.18 1.82
C SER A 204 -27.75 -5.86 1.97
N ALA A 205 -28.24 -4.87 1.21
CA ALA A 205 -29.65 -4.50 1.18
C ALA A 205 -30.57 -5.51 0.46
N GLY A 206 -29.99 -6.47 -0.29
CA GLY A 206 -30.74 -7.40 -1.12
C GLY A 206 -31.44 -6.75 -2.32
N THR A 207 -30.94 -5.59 -2.77
CA THR A 207 -31.54 -4.77 -3.84
C THR A 207 -30.91 -5.11 -5.20
N PRO A 208 -31.71 -5.20 -6.29
CA PRO A 208 -31.17 -5.38 -7.62
C PRO A 208 -30.37 -4.15 -8.06
N ILE A 209 -29.21 -4.38 -8.68
CA ILE A 209 -28.37 -3.30 -9.25
C ILE A 209 -27.63 -3.83 -10.46
N THR A 210 -27.43 -3.00 -11.48
CA THR A 210 -26.52 -3.25 -12.60
C THR A 210 -25.51 -2.13 -12.69
N LEU A 211 -24.26 -2.46 -12.38
CA LEU A 211 -23.12 -1.56 -12.50
C LEU A 211 -22.51 -1.74 -13.89
N ALA A 212 -22.60 -0.71 -14.73
CA ALA A 212 -22.03 -0.69 -16.09
C ALA A 212 -21.78 0.75 -16.58
N PRO A 213 -20.76 0.99 -17.42
CA PRO A 213 -19.63 0.08 -17.67
C PRO A 213 -18.79 -0.09 -16.39
N VAL A 214 -18.14 -1.23 -16.20
CA VAL A 214 -17.14 -1.42 -15.13
C VAL A 214 -15.76 -1.65 -15.73
N THR A 215 -14.72 -1.20 -15.03
CA THR A 215 -13.37 -1.70 -15.31
C THR A 215 -13.18 -3.01 -14.57
N MET A 216 -13.33 -4.11 -15.31
CA MET A 216 -13.32 -5.44 -14.73
C MET A 216 -11.90 -5.91 -14.40
N ASN A 217 -11.54 -5.83 -13.12
CA ASN A 217 -10.23 -6.17 -12.58
C ASN A 217 -10.29 -7.33 -11.58
N ALA A 218 -9.13 -7.77 -11.06
CA ALA A 218 -9.08 -8.84 -10.07
C ALA A 218 -9.86 -8.51 -8.76
N PRO A 219 -9.68 -7.34 -8.11
CA PRO A 219 -10.43 -7.01 -6.90
C PRO A 219 -11.96 -7.02 -7.04
N ASN A 220 -12.51 -6.53 -8.16
CA ASN A 220 -13.93 -6.55 -8.46
C ASN A 220 -14.44 -7.99 -8.62
N LYS A 221 -13.70 -8.84 -9.35
CA LYS A 221 -14.01 -10.28 -9.51
C LYS A 221 -13.97 -11.01 -8.17
N ASP A 222 -12.98 -10.71 -7.34
CA ASP A 222 -12.80 -11.37 -6.05
C ASP A 222 -13.92 -10.97 -5.08
N LEU A 223 -14.33 -9.70 -5.05
CA LEU A 223 -15.50 -9.29 -4.24
C LEU A 223 -16.78 -9.96 -4.73
N ALA A 224 -17.03 -9.97 -6.06
CA ALA A 224 -18.21 -10.60 -6.62
C ALA A 224 -18.30 -12.09 -6.27
N LYS A 225 -17.17 -12.82 -6.30
CA LYS A 225 -17.08 -14.22 -5.84
C LYS A 225 -17.30 -14.35 -4.34
N ALA A 226 -16.74 -13.44 -3.54
CA ALA A 226 -16.88 -13.45 -2.09
C ALA A 226 -18.33 -13.21 -1.66
N LEU A 227 -19.02 -12.25 -2.27
CA LEU A 227 -20.45 -11.98 -2.06
C LEU A 227 -21.31 -13.20 -2.45
N LYS A 228 -20.99 -13.92 -3.52
CA LYS A 228 -21.66 -15.19 -3.85
C LYS A 228 -21.52 -16.25 -2.76
N GLN A 229 -20.38 -16.30 -2.06
CA GLN A 229 -20.14 -17.28 -0.99
C GLN A 229 -20.96 -16.99 0.27
N VAL A 230 -21.47 -15.77 0.41
CA VAL A 230 -22.43 -15.35 1.45
C VAL A 230 -23.84 -15.14 0.85
N ASP A 231 -24.17 -15.95 -0.16
CA ASP A 231 -25.48 -16.13 -0.78
C ASP A 231 -26.07 -14.96 -1.60
N ALA A 232 -25.29 -13.91 -1.87
CA ALA A 232 -25.71 -12.84 -2.77
C ALA A 232 -25.83 -13.34 -4.23
N PRO A 233 -26.93 -13.03 -4.95
CA PRO A 233 -27.15 -13.47 -6.32
C PRO A 233 -26.42 -12.54 -7.32
N ILE A 234 -25.10 -12.57 -7.29
CA ILE A 234 -24.26 -11.72 -8.16
C ILE A 234 -24.07 -12.36 -9.54
N ASN A 235 -24.01 -11.58 -10.61
CA ASN A 235 -23.59 -12.01 -11.94
C ASN A 235 -22.66 -10.94 -12.54
N TRP A 236 -21.72 -11.34 -13.40
CA TRP A 236 -20.79 -10.40 -14.02
C TRP A 236 -20.30 -10.89 -15.38
N ASP A 237 -19.86 -9.95 -16.20
CA ASP A 237 -19.11 -10.17 -17.45
C ASP A 237 -17.94 -9.17 -17.51
N ASP A 238 -17.29 -9.01 -18.66
CA ASP A 238 -16.17 -8.09 -18.82
C ASP A 238 -16.58 -6.60 -18.66
N ASP A 239 -17.83 -6.24 -18.96
CA ASP A 239 -18.28 -4.83 -18.97
C ASP A 239 -19.28 -4.48 -17.86
N PHE A 240 -19.83 -5.46 -17.13
CA PHE A 240 -20.80 -5.21 -16.05
C PHE A 240 -20.66 -6.14 -14.84
N ILE A 241 -21.15 -5.68 -13.69
CA ILE A 241 -21.41 -6.50 -12.50
C ILE A 241 -22.81 -6.16 -11.99
N ARG A 242 -23.60 -7.16 -11.63
CA ARG A 242 -24.97 -6.97 -11.15
C ARG A 242 -25.31 -7.84 -9.96
N ASN A 243 -26.18 -7.33 -9.08
CA ASN A 243 -26.89 -8.10 -8.07
C ASN A 243 -28.33 -8.30 -8.57
N GLU A 244 -28.85 -9.53 -8.58
CA GLU A 244 -30.24 -9.79 -8.99
C GLU A 244 -31.25 -9.42 -7.88
N GLY A 245 -30.77 -9.17 -6.66
CA GLY A 245 -31.61 -8.84 -5.51
C GLY A 245 -32.42 -10.02 -4.96
N GLY A 246 -33.31 -9.73 -4.02
CA GLY A 246 -34.23 -10.70 -3.41
C GLY A 246 -33.62 -11.59 -2.33
N LYS A 247 -32.32 -11.44 -2.04
CA LYS A 247 -31.63 -12.10 -0.93
C LYS A 247 -30.59 -11.15 -0.32
N THR A 248 -30.55 -11.09 1.00
CA THR A 248 -29.50 -10.42 1.78
C THR A 248 -28.33 -11.37 2.02
N LEU A 249 -27.27 -10.86 2.64
CA LEU A 249 -26.08 -11.65 2.96
C LEU A 249 -26.33 -12.63 4.11
N GLU A 250 -25.71 -13.81 4.03
CA GLU A 250 -25.72 -14.82 5.09
C GLU A 250 -24.28 -15.26 5.39
N PHE A 251 -23.84 -15.03 6.63
CA PHE A 251 -22.46 -15.27 7.05
C PHE A 251 -22.30 -16.52 7.92
N GLU A 252 -23.33 -17.01 8.60
CA GLU A 252 -23.19 -18.08 9.58
C GLU A 252 -22.61 -19.36 8.96
N GLY A 253 -21.53 -19.86 9.54
CA GLY A 253 -20.84 -21.07 9.10
C GLY A 253 -20.10 -20.95 7.76
N LYS A 254 -20.13 -19.79 7.10
CA LYS A 254 -19.48 -19.60 5.78
C LYS A 254 -17.96 -19.47 5.90
N MET A 255 -17.29 -19.88 4.83
CA MET A 255 -15.87 -19.62 4.60
C MET A 255 -15.74 -18.81 3.31
N VAL A 256 -15.27 -17.57 3.44
CA VAL A 256 -15.24 -16.59 2.37
C VAL A 256 -13.80 -16.35 1.91
N PHE A 257 -13.56 -16.44 0.61
CA PHE A 257 -12.30 -16.09 -0.03
C PHE A 257 -12.40 -14.66 -0.58
N VAL A 258 -11.66 -13.74 0.02
CA VAL A 258 -11.79 -12.29 -0.23
C VAL A 258 -10.86 -11.77 -1.34
N GLY A 259 -10.00 -12.62 -1.88
CA GLY A 259 -9.00 -12.26 -2.88
C GLY A 259 -7.68 -11.78 -2.27
N GLU A 260 -7.12 -10.74 -2.85
CA GLU A 260 -5.80 -10.18 -2.49
C GLU A 260 -5.88 -8.78 -1.88
N ASP A 261 -6.95 -8.04 -2.14
CA ASP A 261 -7.11 -6.66 -1.70
C ASP A 261 -7.70 -6.62 -0.26
N PRO A 262 -7.02 -5.99 0.72
CA PRO A 262 -7.50 -5.89 2.10
C PRO A 262 -8.87 -5.24 2.24
N PHE A 263 -9.22 -4.31 1.35
CA PHE A 263 -10.50 -3.61 1.41
C PHE A 263 -11.69 -4.56 1.22
N ASN A 264 -11.56 -5.60 0.39
CA ASN A 264 -12.59 -6.63 0.27
C ASN A 264 -12.80 -7.38 1.59
N PHE A 265 -11.71 -7.70 2.29
CA PHE A 265 -11.77 -8.31 3.61
C PHE A 265 -12.46 -7.40 4.61
N TYR A 266 -12.05 -6.13 4.69
CA TYR A 266 -12.64 -5.18 5.63
C TYR A 266 -14.14 -4.94 5.36
N MET A 267 -14.55 -4.77 4.09
CA MET A 267 -15.96 -4.59 3.74
C MET A 267 -16.81 -5.79 4.20
N LEU A 268 -16.40 -7.02 3.87
CA LEU A 268 -17.16 -8.21 4.25
C LEU A 268 -17.12 -8.47 5.75
N LEU A 269 -16.00 -8.19 6.42
CA LEU A 269 -15.90 -8.27 7.87
C LEU A 269 -16.86 -7.29 8.54
N CYS A 270 -16.89 -6.04 8.10
CA CYS A 270 -17.75 -5.01 8.70
C CYS A 270 -19.24 -5.27 8.42
N LEU A 271 -19.60 -5.73 7.23
CA LEU A 271 -20.96 -6.18 6.94
C LEU A 271 -21.37 -7.36 7.81
N ALA A 272 -20.47 -8.33 8.05
CA ALA A 272 -20.73 -9.46 8.92
C ALA A 272 -20.98 -9.06 10.39
N LEU A 273 -20.52 -7.89 10.84
CA LEU A 273 -20.77 -7.40 12.21
C LEU A 273 -22.26 -7.18 12.49
N GLY A 274 -23.05 -6.88 11.46
CA GLY A 274 -24.51 -6.75 11.56
C GLY A 274 -25.24 -8.09 11.75
N HIS A 275 -24.54 -9.22 11.66
CA HIS A 275 -25.11 -10.55 11.80
C HIS A 275 -24.56 -11.26 13.05
N ALA A 276 -25.43 -11.97 13.78
CA ALA A 276 -24.98 -12.87 14.83
C ALA A 276 -24.43 -14.15 14.20
N GLY A 277 -23.25 -14.61 14.62
CA GLY A 277 -22.69 -15.84 14.08
C GLY A 277 -21.16 -15.92 14.00
N ARG A 278 -20.69 -16.92 13.28
CA ARG A 278 -19.27 -17.22 13.05
C ARG A 278 -19.02 -17.46 11.57
N CYS A 279 -18.09 -16.71 11.01
CA CYS A 279 -17.62 -16.91 9.64
C CYS A 279 -16.09 -16.94 9.59
N LYS A 280 -15.54 -17.39 8.47
CA LYS A 280 -14.09 -17.45 8.25
C LYS A 280 -13.73 -16.68 6.99
N PHE A 281 -12.66 -15.90 7.06
CA PHE A 281 -12.11 -15.20 5.90
C PHE A 281 -10.77 -15.80 5.53
N THR A 282 -10.58 -16.03 4.24
CA THR A 282 -9.36 -16.54 3.61
C THR A 282 -8.99 -15.64 2.44
N GLY A 283 -7.74 -15.67 2.01
CA GLY A 283 -7.26 -14.78 0.96
C GLY A 283 -5.97 -15.28 0.33
N LYS A 284 -5.48 -14.53 -0.64
CA LYS A 284 -4.16 -14.76 -1.25
C LYS A 284 -3.02 -14.51 -0.26
N PRO A 285 -1.79 -14.98 -0.55
CA PRO A 285 -0.64 -14.85 0.35
C PRO A 285 -0.38 -13.44 0.89
N GLY A 286 -0.62 -12.38 0.11
CA GLY A 286 -0.46 -11.00 0.58
C GLY A 286 -1.29 -10.67 1.83
N LEU A 287 -2.50 -11.20 1.95
CA LEU A 287 -3.36 -10.99 3.13
C LEU A 287 -2.93 -11.79 4.36
N GLN A 288 -1.97 -12.70 4.21
CA GLN A 288 -1.34 -13.38 5.34
C GLN A 288 -0.37 -12.45 6.08
N LEU A 289 0.02 -11.32 5.49
CA LEU A 289 0.90 -10.32 6.14
C LEU A 289 0.12 -9.25 6.92
N LEU A 290 -1.20 -9.18 6.72
CA LEU A 290 -2.07 -8.24 7.42
C LEU A 290 -1.98 -8.48 8.93
N ASP A 291 -1.94 -7.42 9.75
CA ASP A 291 -2.17 -7.57 11.19
C ASP A 291 -3.67 -7.52 11.49
N ALA A 292 -4.38 -8.62 11.21
CA ALA A 292 -5.82 -8.68 11.51
C ALA A 292 -6.09 -8.64 13.03
N SER A 293 -5.10 -9.01 13.86
CA SER A 293 -5.24 -8.99 15.32
C SER A 293 -5.35 -7.56 15.87
N ALA A 294 -4.80 -6.56 15.17
CA ALA A 294 -4.98 -5.16 15.51
C ALA A 294 -6.46 -4.72 15.56
N LEU A 295 -7.34 -5.38 14.79
CA LEU A 295 -8.78 -5.09 14.79
C LEU A 295 -9.43 -5.40 16.15
N ASN A 296 -8.86 -6.31 16.95
CA ASN A 296 -9.37 -6.62 18.29
C ASN A 296 -9.20 -5.47 19.30
N LYS A 297 -8.56 -4.37 18.92
CA LYS A 297 -8.59 -3.11 19.67
C LYS A 297 -9.94 -2.38 19.58
N VAL A 298 -10.76 -2.73 18.58
CA VAL A 298 -12.02 -2.04 18.22
C VAL A 298 -13.21 -3.01 18.19
N LEU A 299 -13.02 -4.19 17.60
CA LEU A 299 -14.10 -5.17 17.42
C LEU A 299 -14.86 -5.56 18.70
N PRO A 300 -14.24 -5.64 19.90
CA PRO A 300 -14.98 -5.94 21.12
C PRO A 300 -16.09 -4.93 21.44
N SER A 301 -15.87 -3.62 21.19
CA SER A 301 -16.90 -2.58 21.31
C SER A 301 -18.02 -2.74 20.27
N LEU A 302 -17.74 -3.42 19.17
CA LEU A 302 -18.69 -3.73 18.10
C LEU A 302 -19.31 -5.14 18.26
N GLY A 303 -19.23 -5.73 19.46
CA GLY A 303 -19.83 -7.04 19.75
C GLY A 303 -19.17 -8.21 19.02
N ALA A 304 -17.91 -8.07 18.61
CA ALA A 304 -17.22 -9.07 17.81
C ALA A 304 -15.75 -9.32 18.24
N ARG A 305 -15.17 -10.39 17.73
CA ARG A 305 -13.72 -10.63 17.79
C ARG A 305 -13.24 -11.37 16.57
N VAL A 306 -12.01 -11.08 16.16
CA VAL A 306 -11.34 -11.81 15.08
C VAL A 306 -10.23 -12.68 15.66
N VAL A 307 -10.15 -13.94 15.25
CA VAL A 307 -9.18 -14.90 15.75
C VAL A 307 -8.39 -15.47 14.57
N PRO A 308 -7.09 -15.18 14.46
CA PRO A 308 -6.24 -15.81 13.46
C PRO A 308 -6.27 -17.33 13.63
N MET A 309 -6.44 -18.05 12.51
CA MET A 309 -6.49 -19.52 12.56
C MET A 309 -5.10 -20.14 12.70
N ASN A 310 -4.04 -19.38 12.40
CA ASN A 310 -2.65 -19.74 12.67
C ASN A 310 -2.13 -18.85 13.81
N PRO A 311 -1.87 -19.39 15.03
CA PRO A 311 -1.43 -18.59 16.17
C PRO A 311 -0.11 -17.83 15.96
N ASN A 312 0.71 -18.24 14.98
CA ASN A 312 1.99 -17.62 14.68
C ASN A 312 1.91 -16.62 13.51
N ASN A 313 0.72 -16.40 12.96
CA ASN A 313 0.49 -15.47 11.87
C ASN A 313 -0.75 -14.61 12.18
N PRO A 314 -0.58 -13.28 12.39
CA PRO A 314 -1.70 -12.41 12.71
C PRO A 314 -2.67 -12.15 11.54
N GLY A 315 -2.31 -12.53 10.31
CA GLY A 315 -3.11 -12.30 9.10
C GLY A 315 -4.11 -13.41 8.78
N LEU A 316 -4.65 -13.36 7.55
CA LEU A 316 -5.58 -14.38 7.07
C LEU A 316 -4.88 -15.75 6.94
N PRO A 317 -5.60 -16.88 7.14
CA PRO A 317 -7.04 -16.97 7.38
C PRO A 317 -7.43 -16.67 8.83
N VAL A 318 -8.55 -15.97 9.00
CA VAL A 318 -9.10 -15.58 10.31
C VAL A 318 -10.53 -16.10 10.48
N ARG A 319 -10.95 -16.28 11.73
CA ARG A 319 -12.35 -16.51 12.12
C ARG A 319 -12.90 -15.26 12.75
N LEU A 320 -14.06 -14.80 12.28
CA LEU A 320 -14.84 -13.76 12.92
C LEU A 320 -15.94 -14.42 13.77
N GLU A 321 -16.12 -13.92 14.99
CA GLU A 321 -17.21 -14.30 15.88
C GLU A 321 -17.97 -13.03 16.29
N CYS A 322 -19.27 -12.99 16.00
CA CYS A 322 -20.17 -11.85 16.18
C CYS A 322 -21.39 -12.27 17.02
N GLY A 323 -21.98 -11.31 17.74
CA GLY A 323 -23.19 -11.52 18.55
C GLY A 323 -23.13 -10.94 19.97
N GLY A 324 -22.10 -10.15 20.28
CA GLY A 324 -22.07 -9.31 21.48
C GLY A 324 -22.88 -8.03 21.34
N VAL A 325 -22.93 -7.23 22.41
CA VAL A 325 -23.54 -5.89 22.38
C VAL A 325 -22.66 -4.97 21.53
N MET A 326 -23.28 -4.22 20.64
CA MET A 326 -22.62 -3.21 19.80
C MET A 326 -22.84 -1.83 20.39
N GLU A 327 -21.76 -1.08 20.57
CA GLU A 327 -21.80 0.33 20.96
C GLU A 327 -22.18 1.20 19.76
N GLU A 328 -22.94 2.27 19.99
CA GLU A 328 -23.34 3.26 18.96
C GLU A 328 -22.21 4.26 18.63
N SER A 329 -21.10 4.21 19.38
CA SER A 329 -19.94 5.07 19.19
C SER A 329 -18.65 4.32 19.47
N VAL A 330 -17.66 4.46 18.59
CA VAL A 330 -16.35 3.83 18.71
C VAL A 330 -15.24 4.78 18.29
N THR A 331 -14.08 4.69 18.95
CA THR A 331 -12.89 5.47 18.57
C THR A 331 -11.82 4.55 18.00
N LEU A 332 -11.37 4.85 16.78
CA LEU A 332 -10.31 4.10 16.13
C LEU A 332 -8.94 4.51 16.70
N PRO A 333 -8.10 3.55 17.14
CA PRO A 333 -6.73 3.86 17.54
C PRO A 333 -5.88 4.28 16.33
N GLY A 334 -4.93 5.19 16.57
CA GLY A 334 -3.95 5.59 15.56
C GLY A 334 -3.16 4.38 15.03
N GLY A 335 -3.01 4.31 13.71
CA GLY A 335 -2.28 3.23 13.02
C GLY A 335 -3.14 2.03 12.59
N LEU A 336 -4.47 2.09 12.73
CA LEU A 336 -5.34 1.18 11.97
C LEU A 336 -5.34 1.56 10.49
N ASP A 337 -5.48 0.55 9.65
CA ASP A 337 -5.58 0.72 8.21
C ASP A 337 -6.76 1.67 7.85
N PRO A 338 -6.51 2.77 7.12
CA PRO A 338 -7.54 3.68 6.63
C PRO A 338 -8.72 2.99 5.93
N ASP A 339 -8.48 1.85 5.26
CA ASP A 339 -9.51 1.11 4.56
C ASP A 339 -10.48 0.37 5.50
N PHE A 340 -10.04 0.03 6.71
CA PHE A 340 -10.95 -0.48 7.73
C PHE A 340 -11.95 0.59 8.17
N ALA A 341 -11.51 1.83 8.36
CA ALA A 341 -12.38 2.95 8.74
C ALA A 341 -13.46 3.20 7.66
N ALA A 342 -13.07 3.17 6.39
CA ALA A 342 -13.99 3.33 5.26
C ALA A 342 -15.00 2.16 5.18
N ALA A 343 -14.54 0.92 5.33
CA ALA A 343 -15.40 -0.25 5.33
C ALA A 343 -16.40 -0.27 6.50
N LEU A 344 -15.96 0.14 7.70
CA LEU A 344 -16.82 0.25 8.87
C LEU A 344 -17.88 1.34 8.68
N THR A 345 -17.47 2.49 8.13
CA THR A 345 -18.40 3.58 7.76
C THR A 345 -19.45 3.08 6.78
N LEU A 346 -19.04 2.36 5.73
CA LEU A 346 -19.95 1.83 4.71
C LEU A 346 -20.95 0.81 5.28
N ALA A 347 -20.57 0.01 6.29
CA ALA A 347 -21.46 -0.98 6.89
C ALA A 347 -22.39 -0.38 7.97
N ALA A 348 -22.06 0.79 8.51
CA ALA A 348 -22.70 1.36 9.70
C ALA A 348 -24.22 1.59 9.57
N TRP A 349 -24.74 1.82 8.36
CA TRP A 349 -26.19 1.96 8.13
C TRP A 349 -26.98 0.70 8.49
N SER A 350 -26.32 -0.46 8.47
CA SER A 350 -26.94 -1.76 8.77
C SER A 350 -26.92 -2.12 10.25
N PHE A 351 -26.26 -1.31 11.09
CA PHE A 351 -26.16 -1.57 12.52
C PHE A 351 -27.34 -0.93 13.27
N PRO A 352 -27.88 -1.57 14.32
CA PRO A 352 -28.96 -0.97 15.10
C PRO A 352 -28.55 0.40 15.68
N GLY A 353 -29.29 1.46 15.37
CA GLY A 353 -28.99 2.83 15.83
C GLY A 353 -27.88 3.55 15.07
N GLY A 354 -27.28 2.90 14.06
CA GLY A 354 -26.15 3.43 13.30
C GLY A 354 -24.83 3.37 14.06
N LEU A 355 -23.85 4.18 13.64
CA LEU A 355 -22.55 4.23 14.30
C LEU A 355 -21.90 5.62 14.17
N THR A 356 -21.31 6.09 15.26
CA THR A 356 -20.35 7.19 15.26
C THR A 356 -18.93 6.65 15.38
N ILE A 357 -18.06 7.01 14.44
CA ILE A 357 -16.66 6.57 14.38
C ILE A 357 -15.77 7.79 14.59
N GLY A 358 -15.02 7.82 15.68
CA GLY A 358 -14.03 8.87 15.99
C GLY A 358 -12.58 8.43 15.76
N GLY A 359 -11.64 9.37 15.84
CA GLY A 359 -10.20 9.09 15.73
C GLY A 359 -9.69 8.98 14.29
N LEU A 360 -10.38 9.60 13.32
CA LEU A 360 -9.96 9.57 11.93
C LEU A 360 -8.67 10.37 11.73
N THR A 361 -7.62 9.71 11.24
CA THR A 361 -6.42 10.38 10.72
C THR A 361 -6.75 11.08 9.40
N ARG A 362 -5.81 11.89 8.88
CA ARG A 362 -5.96 12.52 7.55
C ARG A 362 -6.21 11.47 6.45
N GLU A 363 -5.47 10.37 6.47
CA GLU A 363 -5.60 9.29 5.50
C GLU A 363 -6.95 8.56 5.64
N SER A 364 -7.33 8.19 6.87
CA SER A 364 -8.61 7.55 7.14
C SER A 364 -9.79 8.45 6.74
N ARG A 365 -9.71 9.76 7.00
CA ARG A 365 -10.74 10.71 6.60
C ARG A 365 -10.94 10.73 5.08
N SER A 366 -9.85 10.72 4.31
CA SER A 366 -9.93 10.67 2.83
C SER A 366 -10.64 9.41 2.35
N ARG A 367 -10.29 8.24 2.91
CA ARG A 367 -10.95 6.96 2.57
C ARG A 367 -12.42 6.91 3.01
N VAL A 368 -12.72 7.46 4.19
CA VAL A 368 -14.09 7.57 4.73
C VAL A 368 -14.95 8.50 3.87
N ALA A 369 -14.39 9.57 3.32
CA ALA A 369 -15.12 10.46 2.42
C ALA A 369 -15.68 9.74 1.18
N GLU A 370 -14.93 8.77 0.62
CA GLU A 370 -15.41 7.94 -0.48
C GLU A 370 -16.63 7.08 -0.06
N ALA A 371 -16.61 6.52 1.15
CA ALA A 371 -17.72 5.72 1.68
C ALA A 371 -18.95 6.60 1.99
N VAL A 372 -18.75 7.80 2.52
CA VAL A 372 -19.81 8.79 2.78
C VAL A 372 -20.50 9.22 1.48
N ALA A 373 -19.73 9.41 0.40
CA ALA A 373 -20.30 9.70 -0.92
C ALA A 373 -21.23 8.58 -1.40
N VAL A 374 -20.78 7.31 -1.30
CA VAL A 374 -21.60 6.14 -1.66
C VAL A 374 -22.85 6.01 -0.79
N LEU A 375 -22.73 6.22 0.52
CA LEU A 375 -23.89 6.21 1.43
C LEU A 375 -24.90 7.28 1.03
N SER A 376 -24.43 8.50 0.73
CA SER A 376 -25.28 9.60 0.30
C SER A 376 -25.99 9.32 -1.02
N GLU A 377 -25.29 8.72 -1.98
CA GLU A 377 -25.88 8.25 -3.25
C GLU A 377 -26.94 7.16 -3.03
N CYS A 378 -26.79 6.35 -1.98
CA CYS A 378 -27.77 5.35 -1.55
C CYS A 378 -28.84 5.92 -0.59
N GLY A 379 -28.96 7.25 -0.44
CA GLY A 379 -29.96 7.88 0.41
C GLY A 379 -29.71 7.81 1.93
N ILE A 380 -28.52 7.42 2.36
CA ILE A 380 -28.10 7.43 3.78
C ILE A 380 -27.28 8.68 4.06
N GLU A 381 -27.81 9.60 4.88
CA GLU A 381 -27.18 10.89 5.20
C GLU A 381 -26.07 10.77 6.25
N ALA A 382 -24.90 10.28 5.84
CA ALA A 382 -23.71 10.24 6.68
C ALA A 382 -23.06 11.64 6.82
N LYS A 383 -22.62 11.98 8.03
CA LYS A 383 -21.99 13.28 8.35
C LYS A 383 -20.51 13.10 8.65
N LEU A 384 -19.65 13.61 7.77
CA LEU A 384 -18.20 13.60 7.94
C LEU A 384 -17.72 14.89 8.63
N GLY A 385 -17.17 14.74 9.83
CA GLY A 385 -16.50 15.80 10.58
C GLY A 385 -15.00 15.91 10.26
N LYS A 386 -14.26 16.55 11.17
CA LYS A 386 -12.80 16.72 11.06
C LYS A 386 -12.05 15.42 11.38
N ASP A 387 -12.44 14.74 12.44
CA ASP A 387 -11.79 13.55 13.00
C ASP A 387 -12.80 12.44 13.33
N SER A 388 -14.02 12.58 12.84
CA SER A 388 -15.14 11.66 13.12
C SER A 388 -16.12 11.59 11.96
N VAL A 389 -16.90 10.52 11.89
CA VAL A 389 -18.03 10.35 10.98
C VAL A 389 -19.20 9.74 11.74
N THR A 390 -20.41 10.22 11.49
CA THR A 390 -21.65 9.65 12.04
C THR A 390 -22.51 9.15 10.90
N VAL A 391 -22.93 7.89 10.97
CA VAL A 391 -23.80 7.24 9.99
C VAL A 391 -25.06 6.77 10.72
N PRO A 392 -26.25 7.24 10.34
CA PRO A 392 -27.50 6.72 10.91
C PRO A 392 -27.79 5.32 10.36
N ASP A 393 -28.59 4.54 11.09
CA ASP A 393 -29.24 3.37 10.50
C ASP A 393 -30.32 3.79 9.51
N GLY A 394 -30.63 2.90 8.56
CA GLY A 394 -31.65 3.22 7.57
C GLY A 394 -31.83 2.17 6.49
N ILE A 395 -32.78 2.44 5.60
CA ILE A 395 -33.05 1.61 4.41
C ILE A 395 -32.46 2.35 3.20
N PRO A 396 -31.42 1.80 2.54
CA PRO A 396 -30.79 2.48 1.44
C PRO A 396 -31.71 2.52 0.21
N ALA A 397 -31.84 3.69 -0.42
CA ALA A 397 -32.48 3.91 -1.69
C ALA A 397 -31.43 3.82 -2.81
N ILE A 398 -31.29 2.64 -3.40
CA ILE A 398 -30.23 2.35 -4.38
C ILE A 398 -30.80 2.44 -5.78
N ASP A 399 -30.23 3.30 -6.62
CA ASP A 399 -30.52 3.34 -8.05
C ASP A 399 -30.17 1.97 -8.69
N PRO A 400 -31.09 1.33 -9.45
CA PRO A 400 -30.79 0.10 -10.16
C PRO A 400 -29.67 0.21 -11.20
N GLN A 401 -29.35 1.42 -11.69
CA GLN A 401 -28.32 1.67 -12.71
C GLN A 401 -27.52 2.95 -12.39
N PRO A 402 -26.75 2.98 -11.28
CA PRO A 402 -26.03 4.18 -10.89
C PRO A 402 -24.91 4.50 -11.89
N LEU A 403 -24.62 5.78 -12.06
CA LEU A 403 -23.49 6.22 -12.86
C LEU A 403 -22.18 5.99 -12.09
N LEU A 404 -21.32 5.12 -12.61
CA LEU A 404 -20.01 4.89 -12.01
C LEU A 404 -19.02 6.02 -12.38
N PRO A 405 -18.37 6.67 -11.39
CA PRO A 405 -17.38 7.69 -11.67
C PRO A 405 -16.08 7.10 -12.20
N LEU A 406 -15.29 7.93 -12.86
CA LEU A 406 -13.92 7.61 -13.24
C LEU A 406 -13.04 7.36 -12.02
N SER A 407 -12.03 6.51 -12.18
CA SER A 407 -10.96 6.36 -11.21
C SER A 407 -10.10 7.62 -11.24
N VAL A 408 -9.98 8.35 -10.13
CA VAL A 408 -9.02 9.47 -10.03
C VAL A 408 -7.61 8.97 -10.32
N ARG A 409 -7.21 7.87 -9.68
CA ARG A 409 -5.87 7.27 -9.81
C ARG A 409 -5.49 6.90 -11.24
N LEU A 410 -6.37 6.23 -11.99
CA LEU A 410 -6.06 5.79 -13.36
C LEU A 410 -6.45 6.81 -14.42
N GLY A 411 -7.56 7.53 -14.20
CA GLY A 411 -8.04 8.58 -15.09
C GLY A 411 -7.08 9.77 -15.14
N SER A 412 -6.45 10.13 -14.01
CA SER A 412 -5.42 11.18 -13.98
C SER A 412 -4.22 10.87 -14.87
N MET A 413 -3.83 9.59 -15.00
CA MET A 413 -2.76 9.18 -15.93
C MET A 413 -3.14 9.42 -17.39
N LEU A 414 -4.41 9.22 -17.76
CA LEU A 414 -4.91 9.57 -19.10
C LEU A 414 -4.90 11.09 -19.31
N LEU A 415 -5.43 11.85 -18.35
CA LEU A 415 -5.49 13.31 -18.43
C LEU A 415 -4.10 13.95 -18.48
N ALA A 416 -3.07 13.30 -17.95
CA ALA A 416 -1.69 13.77 -18.00
C ALA A 416 -1.00 13.55 -19.36
N LEU A 417 -1.53 12.70 -20.25
CA LEU A 417 -0.86 12.40 -21.54
C LEU A 417 -0.53 13.64 -22.38
N PRO A 418 -1.43 14.64 -22.52
CA PRO A 418 -1.10 15.88 -23.22
C PRO A 418 0.00 16.70 -22.53
N VAL A 419 0.14 16.63 -21.20
CA VAL A 419 1.27 17.27 -20.48
C VAL A 419 2.59 16.60 -20.88
N LEU A 420 2.58 15.28 -21.11
CA LEU A 420 3.76 14.50 -21.43
C LEU A 420 4.16 14.55 -22.91
N SER A 421 3.21 14.71 -23.82
CA SER A 421 3.41 14.58 -25.27
C SER A 421 2.88 15.73 -26.13
N GLY A 422 2.14 16.68 -25.55
CA GLY A 422 1.37 17.67 -26.28
C GLY A 422 0.05 17.11 -26.84
N GLY A 423 -0.80 17.96 -27.42
CA GLY A 423 -2.03 17.52 -28.09
C GLY A 423 -3.26 17.46 -27.19
N ARG A 424 -4.16 16.51 -27.43
CA ARG A 424 -5.44 16.37 -26.70
C ARG A 424 -5.88 14.92 -26.48
N ILE A 425 -6.61 14.70 -25.39
CA ILE A 425 -7.32 13.45 -25.11
C ILE A 425 -8.75 13.71 -24.67
N ASN A 426 -9.69 12.91 -25.17
CA ASN A 426 -11.05 12.81 -24.66
C ASN A 426 -11.19 11.54 -23.80
N VAL A 427 -11.65 11.68 -22.56
CA VAL A 427 -11.88 10.56 -21.64
C VAL A 427 -13.36 10.50 -21.31
N ASP A 428 -14.05 9.45 -21.77
CA ASP A 428 -15.48 9.29 -21.49
C ASP A 428 -15.69 8.76 -20.07
N GLY A 429 -16.52 9.47 -19.31
CA GLY A 429 -16.93 9.18 -17.95
C GLY A 429 -17.02 10.44 -17.07
N ALA A 430 -17.81 10.35 -16.00
CA ALA A 430 -17.95 11.43 -15.05
C ALA A 430 -16.72 11.51 -14.14
N TRP A 431 -16.14 12.70 -13.99
CA TRP A 431 -15.10 12.94 -12.98
C TRP A 431 -15.74 12.92 -11.59
N PRO A 432 -15.18 12.19 -10.62
CA PRO A 432 -15.71 12.18 -9.25
C PRO A 432 -15.55 13.55 -8.59
N LYS A 433 -16.45 13.88 -7.67
CA LYS A 433 -16.34 15.05 -6.80
C LYS A 433 -15.64 14.64 -5.50
N SER A 434 -14.36 14.95 -5.36
CA SER A 434 -13.60 14.70 -4.13
C SER A 434 -12.38 15.62 -4.04
N GLU A 435 -11.88 15.83 -2.82
CA GLU A 435 -10.67 16.64 -2.57
C GLU A 435 -9.48 16.16 -3.43
N GLN A 436 -9.29 14.84 -3.56
CA GLN A 436 -8.23 14.26 -4.39
C GLN A 436 -8.46 14.52 -5.89
N ALA A 437 -9.71 14.43 -6.36
CA ALA A 437 -10.07 14.67 -7.76
C ALA A 437 -9.85 16.14 -8.15
N ASP A 438 -10.18 17.06 -7.24
CA ASP A 438 -9.97 18.50 -7.41
C ASP A 438 -8.47 18.84 -7.43
N ALA A 439 -7.69 18.31 -6.47
CA ALA A 439 -6.25 18.50 -6.41
C ALA A 439 -5.52 18.05 -7.69
N VAL A 440 -5.96 16.95 -8.31
CA VAL A 440 -5.43 16.50 -9.61
C VAL A 440 -5.71 17.52 -10.70
N LEU A 441 -6.95 18.01 -10.82
CA LEU A 441 -7.29 18.97 -11.86
C LEU A 441 -6.57 20.30 -11.66
N GLU A 442 -6.44 20.77 -10.43
CA GLU A 442 -5.66 21.95 -10.07
C GLU A 442 -4.18 21.78 -10.46
N GLN A 443 -3.57 20.65 -10.11
CA GLN A 443 -2.17 20.36 -10.46
C GLN A 443 -1.94 20.33 -11.98
N LEU A 444 -2.82 19.66 -12.72
CA LEU A 444 -2.67 19.58 -14.18
C LEU A 444 -2.86 20.96 -14.83
N ARG A 445 -3.80 21.77 -14.36
CA ARG A 445 -3.98 23.16 -14.81
C ARG A 445 -2.77 24.03 -14.49
N ALA A 446 -2.16 23.85 -13.32
CA ALA A 446 -0.93 24.56 -12.94
C ALA A 446 0.26 24.22 -13.86
N LEU A 447 0.24 23.04 -14.50
CA LEU A 447 1.20 22.65 -15.53
C LEU A 447 0.85 23.16 -16.94
N GLY A 448 -0.17 24.00 -17.08
CA GLY A 448 -0.60 24.58 -18.35
C GLY A 448 -1.66 23.77 -19.11
N LEU A 449 -2.17 22.67 -18.54
CA LEU A 449 -3.19 21.85 -19.17
C LEU A 449 -4.56 22.53 -19.09
N ARG A 450 -5.21 22.72 -20.23
CA ARG A 450 -6.64 23.06 -20.26
C ARG A 450 -7.46 21.79 -20.06
N VAL A 451 -8.33 21.77 -19.06
CA VAL A 451 -9.24 20.64 -18.80
C VAL A 451 -10.69 21.15 -18.79
N ASP A 452 -11.44 20.78 -19.82
CA ASP A 452 -12.87 21.00 -19.92
C ASP A 452 -13.60 19.77 -19.34
N VAL A 453 -14.34 19.96 -18.24
CA VAL A 453 -15.08 18.90 -17.55
C VAL A 453 -16.56 19.01 -17.89
N ALA A 454 -17.12 17.99 -18.53
CA ALA A 454 -18.55 17.88 -18.77
C ALA A 454 -19.15 16.73 -17.93
N THR A 455 -20.47 16.54 -18.02
CA THR A 455 -21.18 15.51 -17.24
C THR A 455 -20.71 14.09 -17.58
N GLU A 456 -20.42 13.82 -18.85
CA GLU A 456 -20.13 12.46 -19.35
C GLU A 456 -18.71 12.28 -19.89
N ASN A 457 -17.88 13.32 -19.91
CA ASN A 457 -16.50 13.22 -20.36
C ASN A 457 -15.62 14.37 -19.85
N LEU A 458 -14.31 14.20 -20.04
CA LEU A 458 -13.29 15.23 -19.85
C LEU A 458 -12.46 15.36 -21.11
N ILE A 459 -12.19 16.60 -21.50
CA ILE A 459 -11.27 16.91 -22.59
C ILE A 459 -10.07 17.64 -22.00
N ALA A 460 -8.90 17.02 -22.11
CA ALA A 460 -7.62 17.59 -21.69
C ALA A 460 -6.81 17.97 -22.93
N THR A 461 -6.36 19.22 -23.00
CA THR A 461 -5.62 19.78 -24.15
C THR A 461 -4.41 20.57 -23.66
N MET A 462 -3.25 20.29 -24.26
CA MET A 462 -2.00 21.04 -24.05
C MET A 462 -1.71 21.88 -25.30
N GLU A 463 -1.82 23.20 -25.17
CA GLU A 463 -1.61 24.17 -26.27
C GLU A 463 -0.34 25.00 -26.10
N GLY A 464 0.28 24.98 -24.91
CA GLY A 464 1.48 25.75 -24.58
C GLY A 464 2.68 24.88 -24.20
N GLU A 465 3.74 25.54 -23.74
CA GLU A 465 4.93 24.90 -23.18
C GLU A 465 4.75 24.61 -21.69
N LEU A 466 5.51 23.64 -21.19
CA LEU A 466 5.57 23.35 -19.75
C LEU A 466 6.26 24.50 -19.01
N PRO A 467 5.91 24.75 -17.74
CA PRO A 467 6.64 25.71 -16.92
C PRO A 467 8.10 25.26 -16.74
N GLU A 468 9.02 26.22 -16.60
CA GLU A 468 10.45 25.94 -16.35
C GLU A 468 10.67 25.19 -15.02
N SER A 469 9.77 25.38 -14.06
CA SER A 469 9.73 24.63 -12.81
C SER A 469 8.32 24.48 -12.26
N ALA A 470 8.06 23.42 -11.51
CA ALA A 470 6.74 23.18 -10.93
C ALA A 470 6.81 22.63 -9.50
N ASP A 471 5.85 23.05 -8.66
CA ASP A 471 5.52 22.36 -7.42
C ASP A 471 4.45 21.30 -7.74
N ILE A 472 4.77 20.03 -7.46
CA ILE A 472 3.92 18.86 -7.67
C ILE A 472 3.41 18.36 -6.32
N THR A 473 2.26 18.87 -5.88
CA THR A 473 1.71 18.62 -4.54
C THR A 473 0.87 17.35 -4.45
N ILE A 474 0.40 16.82 -5.59
CA ILE A 474 -0.41 15.58 -5.64
C ILE A 474 0.36 14.34 -5.14
N GLY A 475 1.69 14.40 -5.01
CA GLY A 475 2.48 13.35 -4.38
C GLY A 475 2.16 13.15 -2.89
N ALA A 476 1.50 14.12 -2.23
CA ALA A 476 0.96 13.95 -0.89
C ALA A 476 -0.11 12.85 -0.79
N TYR A 477 -0.64 12.38 -1.92
CA TYR A 477 -1.48 11.19 -1.99
C TYR A 477 -0.61 10.02 -2.47
N PRO A 478 -0.35 8.99 -1.63
CA PRO A 478 0.57 7.90 -1.98
C PRO A 478 0.20 7.16 -3.28
N ASP A 479 -1.09 7.06 -3.59
CA ASP A 479 -1.58 6.39 -4.79
C ASP A 479 -1.49 7.24 -6.07
N LEU A 480 -1.17 8.53 -5.96
CA LEU A 480 -0.85 9.44 -7.07
C LEU A 480 0.65 9.72 -7.21
N MET A 481 1.49 9.25 -6.27
CA MET A 481 2.95 9.42 -6.35
C MET A 481 3.56 8.96 -7.68
N PRO A 482 3.16 7.82 -8.29
CA PRO A 482 3.69 7.42 -9.60
C PRO A 482 3.43 8.45 -10.71
N LEU A 483 2.27 9.11 -10.68
CA LEU A 483 1.93 10.19 -11.61
C LEU A 483 2.72 11.47 -11.28
N ALA A 484 2.79 11.83 -9.99
CA ALA A 484 3.53 13.00 -9.52
C ALA A 484 4.99 12.96 -10.00
N LEU A 485 5.62 11.80 -9.86
CA LEU A 485 6.99 11.57 -10.29
C LEU A 485 7.15 11.64 -11.82
N ALA A 486 6.23 11.04 -12.59
CA ALA A 486 6.25 11.14 -14.04
C ALA A 486 6.12 12.59 -14.55
N LEU A 487 5.24 13.39 -13.93
CA LEU A 487 5.08 14.81 -14.23
C LEU A 487 6.34 15.61 -13.86
N ALA A 488 6.91 15.37 -12.68
CA ALA A 488 8.14 16.02 -12.23
C ALA A 488 9.33 15.72 -13.16
N LEU A 489 9.49 14.46 -13.57
CA LEU A 489 10.51 14.05 -14.54
C LEU A 489 10.32 14.77 -15.89
N LYS A 490 9.07 14.95 -16.34
CA LYS A 490 8.77 15.68 -17.57
C LYS A 490 9.09 17.16 -17.47
N VAL A 491 8.78 17.81 -16.34
CA VAL A 491 9.11 19.23 -16.10
C VAL A 491 10.63 19.43 -15.96
N GLY A 492 11.33 18.45 -15.37
CA GLY A 492 12.79 18.50 -15.22
C GLY A 492 13.24 19.15 -13.92
N LYS A 493 12.78 20.36 -13.61
CA LYS A 493 13.00 21.05 -12.32
C LYS A 493 11.70 21.08 -11.52
N ALA A 494 11.59 20.30 -10.46
CA ALA A 494 10.31 20.18 -9.75
C ALA A 494 10.48 19.91 -8.26
N ARG A 495 9.51 20.33 -7.46
CA ARG A 495 9.41 19.99 -6.03
C ARG A 495 8.21 19.07 -5.83
N ILE A 496 8.42 17.87 -5.31
CA ILE A 496 7.38 16.85 -5.15
C ILE A 496 7.09 16.68 -3.67
N THR A 497 5.84 16.82 -3.23
CA THR A 497 5.44 16.48 -1.86
C THR A 497 5.33 14.96 -1.67
N GLY A 498 5.66 14.43 -0.49
CA GLY A 498 5.61 12.99 -0.18
C GLY A 498 7.00 12.32 -0.21
N ALA A 499 7.99 12.93 0.46
CA ALA A 499 9.37 12.45 0.43
C ALA A 499 9.62 11.15 1.21
N ASP A 500 8.62 10.71 1.99
CA ASP A 500 8.63 9.44 2.72
C ASP A 500 8.39 8.21 1.82
N ASN A 501 8.07 8.42 0.53
CA ASN A 501 7.86 7.34 -0.42
C ASN A 501 9.18 6.72 -0.90
N GLU A 502 9.62 5.65 -0.23
CA GLU A 502 10.87 4.94 -0.55
C GLU A 502 10.96 4.45 -2.01
N VAL A 503 9.82 4.05 -2.60
CA VAL A 503 9.76 3.57 -3.99
C VAL A 503 10.06 4.71 -4.98
N ALA A 504 9.57 5.92 -4.69
CA ALA A 504 9.86 7.09 -5.50
C ALA A 504 11.36 7.42 -5.50
N LEU A 505 11.99 7.35 -4.32
CA LEU A 505 13.43 7.59 -4.17
C LEU A 505 14.26 6.51 -4.86
N GLU A 506 13.90 5.22 -4.70
CA GLU A 506 14.54 4.11 -5.42
C GLU A 506 14.47 4.35 -6.93
N LEU A 507 13.30 4.74 -7.46
CA LEU A 507 13.15 4.97 -8.89
C LEU A 507 13.98 6.17 -9.37
N LEU A 508 14.07 7.25 -8.59
CA LEU A 508 14.93 8.40 -8.88
C LEU A 508 16.41 8.01 -8.93
N ASP A 509 16.89 7.23 -7.96
CA ASP A 509 18.27 6.73 -7.91
C ASP A 509 18.57 5.87 -9.14
N ARG A 510 17.65 4.97 -9.53
CA ARG A 510 17.79 4.12 -10.72
C ARG A 510 17.78 4.90 -12.04
N LEU A 511 17.10 6.05 -12.08
CA LEU A 511 17.09 6.96 -13.23
C LEU A 511 18.35 7.84 -13.29
N GLY A 512 19.22 7.77 -12.28
CA GLY A 512 20.36 8.67 -12.11
C GLY A 512 19.94 10.12 -11.90
N ALA A 513 18.74 10.35 -11.36
CA ALA A 513 18.21 11.69 -11.15
C ALA A 513 18.92 12.38 -9.97
N SER A 514 19.30 13.65 -10.14
CA SER A 514 19.81 14.46 -9.04
C SER A 514 18.64 15.08 -8.28
N TYR A 515 18.55 14.80 -6.98
CA TYR A 515 17.54 15.39 -6.11
C TYR A 515 18.09 15.70 -4.71
N GLU A 516 17.39 16.57 -3.99
CA GLU A 516 17.59 16.81 -2.57
C GLU A 516 16.27 16.57 -1.83
N VAL A 517 16.35 16.12 -0.58
CA VAL A 517 15.18 15.93 0.29
C VAL A 517 15.21 17.00 1.37
N ASP A 518 14.15 17.81 1.43
CA ASP A 518 13.93 18.82 2.47
C ASP A 518 12.56 18.59 3.13
N GLY A 519 12.57 18.03 4.33
CA GLY A 519 11.36 17.63 5.04
C GLY A 519 10.55 16.60 4.24
N ASP A 520 9.31 16.94 3.91
CA ASP A 520 8.39 16.11 3.10
C ASP A 520 8.45 16.46 1.59
N VAL A 521 9.50 17.14 1.15
CA VAL A 521 9.63 17.57 -0.25
C VAL A 521 10.89 16.99 -0.88
N VAL A 522 10.72 16.42 -2.08
CA VAL A 522 11.81 16.02 -2.97
C VAL A 522 12.02 17.12 -4.01
N GLU A 523 13.15 17.81 -3.96
CA GLU A 523 13.55 18.79 -4.97
C GLU A 523 14.37 18.12 -6.08
N LEU A 524 13.74 17.90 -7.23
CA LEU A 524 14.35 17.35 -8.43
C LEU A 524 15.10 18.44 -9.19
N LYS A 525 16.39 18.20 -9.43
CA LYS A 525 17.26 19.10 -10.19
C LYS A 525 17.25 18.76 -11.69
N PRO A 526 17.42 19.76 -12.57
CA PRO A 526 17.70 19.53 -13.99
C PRO A 526 18.94 18.65 -14.17
N GLY A 527 18.90 17.74 -15.14
CA GLY A 527 20.06 16.90 -15.47
C GLY A 527 19.73 15.81 -16.49
N SER A 528 20.77 15.21 -17.07
CA SER A 528 20.62 14.01 -17.90
C SER A 528 20.23 12.84 -17.02
N ARG A 529 19.30 12.02 -17.52
CA ARG A 529 18.80 10.83 -16.83
C ARG A 529 18.97 9.65 -17.78
N GLN A 530 19.31 8.50 -17.22
CA GLN A 530 19.53 7.29 -17.99
C GLN A 530 18.93 6.12 -17.23
N TRP A 531 18.53 5.10 -17.97
CA TRP A 531 18.01 3.88 -17.37
C TRP A 531 18.94 2.72 -17.70
N ASP A 532 19.28 1.93 -16.69
CA ASP A 532 20.01 0.68 -16.85
C ASP A 532 19.31 -0.48 -16.12
N GLY A 533 19.40 -1.67 -16.73
CA GLY A 533 18.81 -2.91 -16.23
C GLY A 533 17.27 -2.97 -16.29
N THR A 534 16.70 -3.83 -15.45
CA THR A 534 15.27 -4.12 -15.36
C THR A 534 14.72 -3.78 -13.99
N TRP A 535 13.46 -3.40 -13.91
CA TRP A 535 12.78 -3.11 -12.64
C TRP A 535 11.51 -3.93 -12.49
N PHE A 536 11.35 -4.46 -11.29
CA PHE A 536 10.12 -5.09 -10.84
C PHE A 536 9.37 -4.04 -10.01
N SER A 537 8.35 -3.42 -10.60
CA SER A 537 7.59 -2.39 -9.89
C SER A 537 6.83 -3.02 -8.71
N PRO A 538 6.66 -2.31 -7.58
CA PRO A 538 6.00 -2.90 -6.41
C PRO A 538 4.51 -3.16 -6.64
N ASP A 539 3.87 -2.39 -7.51
CA ASP A 539 2.48 -2.63 -7.93
C ASP A 539 2.22 -2.19 -9.39
N PRO A 540 1.04 -2.52 -9.95
CA PRO A 540 0.64 -2.13 -11.30
C PRO A 540 0.54 -0.62 -11.57
N VAL A 541 0.22 0.21 -10.58
CA VAL A 541 0.13 1.66 -10.72
C VAL A 541 1.51 2.26 -10.91
N TRP A 542 2.52 1.74 -10.21
CA TRP A 542 3.93 2.09 -10.46
C TRP A 542 4.39 1.69 -11.86
N SER A 543 4.01 0.52 -12.37
CA SER A 543 4.27 0.13 -13.77
C SER A 543 3.66 1.13 -14.77
N MET A 544 2.43 1.57 -14.54
CA MET A 544 1.78 2.60 -15.38
C MET A 544 2.47 3.96 -15.23
N GLY A 545 2.87 4.35 -14.01
CA GLY A 545 3.68 5.53 -13.76
C GLY A 545 5.01 5.53 -14.52
N CYS A 546 5.72 4.39 -14.57
CA CYS A 546 6.91 4.22 -15.40
C CYS A 546 6.62 4.38 -16.90
N ALA A 547 5.48 3.88 -17.38
CA ALA A 547 5.07 4.06 -18.77
C ALA A 547 4.88 5.55 -19.12
N LEU A 548 4.41 6.36 -18.17
CA LEU A 548 4.31 7.82 -18.30
C LEU A 548 5.69 8.49 -18.15
N ALA A 549 6.50 8.08 -17.18
CA ALA A 549 7.86 8.58 -16.99
C ALA A 549 8.75 8.33 -18.22
N ALA A 550 8.48 7.28 -18.99
CA ALA A 550 9.18 6.97 -20.23
C ALA A 550 9.04 8.03 -21.34
N TYR A 551 8.07 8.96 -21.24
CA TYR A 551 8.01 10.15 -22.10
C TYR A 551 9.10 11.18 -21.79
N ALA A 552 9.68 11.14 -20.58
CA ALA A 552 10.80 11.98 -20.17
C ALA A 552 12.13 11.21 -20.19
N VAL A 553 12.10 9.91 -19.81
CA VAL A 553 13.28 9.04 -19.75
C VAL A 553 13.01 7.75 -20.52
N PRO A 554 13.22 7.71 -21.85
CA PRO A 554 12.91 6.55 -22.66
C PRO A 554 13.82 5.36 -22.31
N GLY A 555 13.29 4.14 -22.44
CA GLY A 555 14.06 2.91 -22.28
C GLY A 555 13.92 2.21 -20.93
N ILE A 556 13.02 2.67 -20.05
CA ILE A 556 12.68 1.95 -18.80
C ILE A 556 12.20 0.54 -19.13
N VAL A 557 12.71 -0.48 -18.42
CA VAL A 557 12.40 -1.89 -18.69
C VAL A 557 11.70 -2.52 -17.48
N LEU A 558 10.45 -2.98 -17.68
CA LEU A 558 9.64 -3.60 -16.62
C LEU A 558 9.62 -5.13 -16.70
N GLU A 559 9.85 -5.80 -15.58
CA GLU A 559 9.77 -7.27 -15.47
C GLU A 559 8.33 -7.76 -15.35
N ASN A 560 7.49 -7.03 -14.60
CA ASN A 560 6.14 -7.42 -14.21
C ASN A 560 5.02 -6.65 -14.92
N HIS A 561 5.29 -6.12 -16.13
CA HIS A 561 4.30 -5.40 -16.94
C HIS A 561 2.95 -6.14 -17.11
N GLY A 562 2.95 -7.48 -17.10
CA GLY A 562 1.75 -8.30 -17.18
C GLY A 562 0.74 -8.07 -16.05
N GLU A 563 1.20 -7.66 -14.86
CA GLU A 563 0.35 -7.39 -13.69
C GLU A 563 -0.59 -6.19 -13.91
N VAL A 564 -0.20 -5.25 -14.79
CA VAL A 564 -1.05 -4.13 -15.20
C VAL A 564 -2.36 -4.63 -15.80
N THR A 565 -2.34 -5.71 -16.58
CA THR A 565 -3.55 -6.27 -17.20
C THR A 565 -4.56 -6.78 -16.15
N ALA A 566 -4.10 -7.18 -14.96
CA ALA A 566 -5.00 -7.59 -13.88
C ALA A 566 -5.71 -6.39 -13.21
N THR A 567 -5.15 -5.20 -13.35
CA THR A 567 -5.66 -3.93 -12.78
C THR A 567 -6.46 -3.16 -13.82
N TRP A 568 -5.92 -2.99 -15.02
CA TRP A 568 -6.54 -2.33 -16.15
C TRP A 568 -6.22 -3.09 -17.45
N PRO A 569 -7.10 -4.00 -17.88
CA PRO A 569 -6.86 -4.87 -19.02
C PRO A 569 -6.52 -4.13 -20.33
N GLU A 570 -7.14 -2.98 -20.56
CA GLU A 570 -7.01 -2.20 -21.79
C GLU A 570 -5.72 -1.35 -21.85
N PHE A 571 -5.00 -1.18 -20.74
CA PHE A 571 -3.91 -0.20 -20.62
C PHE A 571 -2.85 -0.35 -21.72
N TRP A 572 -2.25 -1.53 -21.88
CA TRP A 572 -1.17 -1.72 -22.86
C TRP A 572 -1.65 -1.61 -24.31
N ASN A 573 -2.87 -2.05 -24.61
CA ASN A 573 -3.46 -1.90 -25.94
C ASN A 573 -3.63 -0.42 -26.27
N PHE A 574 -4.13 0.37 -25.31
CA PHE A 574 -4.26 1.81 -25.46
C PHE A 574 -2.88 2.50 -25.59
N TYR A 575 -1.99 2.28 -24.62
CA TYR A 575 -0.66 2.89 -24.57
C TYR A 575 0.15 2.66 -25.86
N ASN A 576 0.14 1.43 -26.38
CA ASN A 576 0.87 1.07 -27.61
C ASN A 576 0.22 1.62 -28.89
N SER A 577 -1.03 2.09 -28.81
CA SER A 577 -1.77 2.69 -29.95
C SER A 577 -1.68 4.22 -30.00
N LEU A 578 -1.03 4.83 -29.01
CA LEU A 578 -0.74 6.27 -29.00
C LEU A 578 0.18 6.63 -30.19
N PRO A 579 -0.01 7.82 -30.80
CA PRO A 579 -0.79 8.97 -30.31
C PRO A 579 -2.30 8.91 -30.63
N THR A 580 -2.78 7.96 -31.44
CA THR A 580 -4.19 7.95 -31.89
C THR A 580 -5.17 7.29 -30.90
N GLY A 581 -4.67 6.40 -30.03
CA GLY A 581 -5.52 5.64 -29.11
C GLY A 581 -6.42 4.60 -29.79
N LYS A 582 -6.25 4.33 -31.08
CA LYS A 582 -7.07 3.37 -31.85
C LYS A 582 -6.67 1.93 -31.51
N MET A 583 -7.35 1.37 -30.52
CA MET A 583 -7.15 0.00 -30.05
C MET A 583 -7.64 -1.05 -31.06
N LYS A 584 -6.98 -2.21 -31.08
CA LYS A 584 -7.51 -3.38 -31.80
C LYS A 584 -8.81 -3.87 -31.14
N PRO A 585 -9.83 -4.29 -31.92
CA PRO A 585 -11.09 -4.77 -31.35
C PRO A 585 -10.87 -5.98 -30.45
N LYS A 586 -11.65 -6.08 -29.35
CA LYS A 586 -11.66 -7.26 -28.48
C LYS A 586 -12.10 -8.48 -29.33
N PRO A 587 -11.43 -9.64 -29.24
CA PRO A 587 -11.90 -10.84 -29.92
C PRO A 587 -13.31 -11.21 -29.43
N GLU A 588 -14.26 -11.42 -30.35
CA GLU A 588 -15.61 -11.86 -30.00
C GLU A 588 -15.54 -13.20 -29.27
N ARG A 589 -16.06 -13.25 -28.04
CA ARG A 589 -16.27 -14.53 -27.37
C ARG A 589 -17.47 -15.21 -28.02
N GLU A 590 -17.26 -16.37 -28.64
CA GLU A 590 -18.37 -17.24 -29.06
C GLU A 590 -19.32 -17.43 -27.87
N LYS A 591 -20.58 -16.98 -28.02
CA LYS A 591 -21.63 -17.31 -27.06
C LYS A 591 -21.72 -18.83 -27.01
N LYS A 592 -21.30 -19.44 -25.89
CA LYS A 592 -21.54 -20.86 -25.67
C LYS A 592 -23.04 -21.08 -25.70
N ASP A 593 -23.49 -21.75 -26.75
CA ASP A 593 -24.86 -22.20 -26.90
C ASP A 593 -25.15 -23.23 -25.80
N ASP A 594 -25.88 -22.79 -24.76
CA ASP A 594 -26.22 -23.58 -23.57
C ASP A 594 -27.24 -24.71 -23.88
N THR A 595 -27.54 -24.96 -25.17
CA THR A 595 -28.47 -26.01 -25.61
C THR A 595 -27.88 -27.42 -25.67
N ARG A 596 -26.60 -27.64 -25.36
CA ARG A 596 -26.04 -29.01 -25.26
C ARG A 596 -26.50 -29.71 -23.98
N ARG A 597 -27.70 -30.30 -24.05
CA ARG A 597 -28.24 -31.27 -23.09
C ARG A 597 -27.16 -32.30 -22.71
N ARG A 598 -26.83 -32.38 -21.42
CA ARG A 598 -26.06 -33.48 -20.83
C ARG A 598 -26.77 -34.79 -21.15
N ILE A 599 -26.22 -35.58 -22.07
CA ILE A 599 -26.63 -36.97 -22.28
C ILE A 599 -26.19 -37.74 -21.02
N LYS A 600 -27.15 -38.12 -20.18
CA LYS A 600 -26.92 -39.16 -19.16
C LYS A 600 -26.83 -40.49 -19.91
N ILE A 601 -25.64 -41.07 -19.95
CA ILE A 601 -25.48 -42.49 -20.30
C ILE A 601 -25.94 -43.26 -19.05
N ARG A 602 -26.93 -44.15 -19.24
CA ARG A 602 -27.48 -45.03 -18.21
C ARG A 602 -26.52 -46.15 -17.87
#